data_AF-A0AAU2LGH4-F1
#
_entry.id   AF-A0AAU2LGH4-F1
#
_cell.length_a   1.000
_cell.length_b   1.000
_cell.length_c   1.000
_cell.angle_alpha   90.00
_cell.angle_beta   90.00
_cell.angle_gamma   90.00
#
_symmetry.space_group_name_H-M   'P 1'
#
loop_
_entity.id
_entity.type
_entity.pdbx_description
1 polymer ?
#
loop_
_entity_poly.entity_id
_entity_poly.type
_entity_poly.pdbx_seq_one_letter_code
_entity_poly.pdbx_strand_id
1 'polypeptide(L)'
;MSTSHREAIQRTAATAALAVPGVIALQPTLADRLAHAASLTHHSVTAGSDVHREAGRIRCEHMPRGGWQVEVRCILQADNRIVDIARQAREEVRAAVTASLSQHGAVGPITVLVTVTRTIRGTT
;
A
#
# COMPACT_ATOMS: atom_id res chain seq x y z
N MET A 1 -11.90 -15.98 6.50
CA MET A 1 -10.64 -15.33 6.93
C MET A 1 -10.93 -13.88 7.29
N SER A 2 -10.47 -13.42 8.46
CA SER A 2 -10.92 -12.15 9.04
C SER A 2 -10.39 -10.93 8.27
N THR A 3 -11.23 -9.90 8.16
CA THR A 3 -10.88 -8.55 7.69
C THR A 3 -9.64 -8.00 8.39
N SER A 4 -9.42 -8.37 9.65
CA SER A 4 -8.25 -7.99 10.46
C SER A 4 -6.91 -8.41 9.86
N HIS A 5 -6.81 -9.59 9.24
CA HIS A 5 -5.57 -10.02 8.57
C HIS A 5 -5.27 -9.18 7.33
N ARG A 6 -6.31 -8.87 6.55
CA ARG A 6 -6.18 -8.01 5.37
C ARG A 6 -5.71 -6.61 5.78
N GLU A 7 -6.32 -6.03 6.81
CA GLU A 7 -5.95 -4.70 7.33
C GLU A 7 -4.52 -4.68 7.89
N ALA A 8 -4.10 -5.73 8.60
CA ALA A 8 -2.74 -5.87 9.08
C ALA A 8 -1.73 -5.89 7.92
N ILE A 9 -1.98 -6.70 6.88
CA ILE A 9 -1.13 -6.76 5.69
C ILE A 9 -1.09 -5.39 4.98
N GLN A 10 -2.25 -4.74 4.81
CA GLN A 10 -2.33 -3.43 4.14
C GLN A 10 -1.52 -2.38 4.89
N ARG A 11 -1.65 -2.32 6.22
CA ARG A 11 -0.91 -1.37 7.05
C ARG A 11 0.59 -1.66 7.01
N THR A 12 0.99 -2.91 7.23
CA THR A 12 2.41 -3.32 7.17
C THR A 12 3.03 -3.00 5.81
N ALA A 13 2.33 -3.32 4.72
CA ALA A 13 2.80 -3.04 3.36
C ALA A 13 2.90 -1.53 3.09
N ALA A 14 1.93 -0.73 3.54
CA ALA A 14 1.97 0.72 3.37
C ALA A 14 3.16 1.34 4.09
N THR A 15 3.38 0.97 5.36
CA THR A 15 4.51 1.43 6.16
C THR A 15 5.85 1.05 5.52
N ALA A 16 6.01 -0.21 5.10
CA ALA A 16 7.25 -0.67 4.46
C ALA A 16 7.52 0.04 3.13
N ALA A 17 6.49 0.26 2.31
CA ALA A 17 6.64 0.95 1.03
C ALA A 17 7.05 2.43 1.21
N LEU A 18 6.46 3.12 2.19
CA LEU A 18 6.77 4.53 2.48
C LEU A 18 8.14 4.72 3.12
N ALA A 19 8.69 3.70 3.77
CA ALA A 19 10.03 3.74 4.34
C ALA A 19 11.15 3.66 3.28
N VAL A 20 10.83 3.28 2.05
CA VAL A 20 11.83 3.13 0.97
C VAL A 20 12.25 4.51 0.44
N PRO A 21 13.54 4.86 0.48
CA PRO A 21 14.02 6.12 -0.06
C PRO A 21 13.64 6.30 -1.54
N GLY A 22 13.03 7.45 -1.85
CA GLY A 22 12.54 7.78 -3.19
C GLY A 22 11.08 7.41 -3.46
N VAL A 23 10.39 6.72 -2.54
CA VAL A 23 8.92 6.64 -2.53
C VAL A 23 8.39 7.91 -1.85
N ILE A 24 7.66 8.74 -2.59
CA ILE A 24 7.13 10.01 -2.07
C ILE A 24 5.76 9.79 -1.44
N ALA A 25 4.93 8.97 -2.08
CA ALA A 25 3.57 8.72 -1.63
C ALA A 25 3.01 7.43 -2.22
N LEU A 26 1.98 6.90 -1.55
CA LEU A 26 1.11 5.87 -2.10
C LEU A 26 -0.08 6.52 -2.79
N GLN A 27 -0.41 6.06 -3.99
CA GLN A 27 -1.59 6.52 -4.71
C GLN A 27 -2.85 5.88 -4.11
N PRO A 28 -3.89 6.68 -3.81
CA PRO A 28 -5.17 6.16 -3.33
C PRO A 28 -5.83 5.19 -4.33
N THR A 29 -6.54 4.19 -3.82
CA THR A 29 -7.32 3.30 -4.68
C THR A 29 -8.52 4.02 -5.29
N LEU A 30 -9.16 3.42 -6.30
CA LEU A 30 -10.42 3.96 -6.83
C LEU A 30 -11.50 3.98 -5.74
N ALA A 31 -11.58 2.92 -4.92
CA ALA A 31 -12.49 2.86 -3.79
C ALA A 31 -12.24 4.00 -2.79
N ASP A 32 -10.97 4.29 -2.45
CA ASP A 32 -10.64 5.44 -1.58
C ASP A 32 -11.07 6.77 -2.20
N ARG A 33 -10.86 6.95 -3.51
CA ARG A 33 -11.25 8.18 -4.20
C ARG A 33 -12.76 8.33 -4.28
N LEU A 34 -13.48 7.23 -4.51
CA LEU A 34 -14.95 7.20 -4.51
C LEU A 34 -15.51 7.43 -3.11
N ALA A 35 -14.96 6.78 -2.09
CA ALA A 35 -15.32 7.01 -0.70
C ALA A 35 -15.05 8.46 -0.30
N HIS A 36 -13.90 9.03 -0.68
CA HIS A 36 -13.59 10.42 -0.42
C HIS A 36 -14.53 11.38 -1.16
N ALA A 37 -14.82 11.13 -2.44
CA ALA A 37 -15.78 11.94 -3.21
C ALA A 37 -17.20 11.86 -2.62
N ALA A 38 -17.64 10.66 -2.22
CA ALA A 38 -18.92 10.44 -1.53
C ALA A 38 -18.93 11.13 -0.16
N SER A 39 -17.82 11.07 0.60
CA SER A 39 -17.66 11.80 1.84
C SER A 39 -17.68 13.30 1.63
N LEU A 40 -17.12 13.86 0.56
CA LEU A 40 -17.24 15.29 0.25
C LEU A 40 -18.68 15.70 -0.07
N THR A 41 -19.47 14.84 -0.71
CA THR A 41 -20.90 15.07 -0.90
C THR A 41 -21.72 14.93 0.39
N HIS A 42 -21.20 14.21 1.39
CA HIS A 42 -21.84 14.01 2.70
C HIS A 42 -21.31 14.94 3.81
N HIS A 43 -20.09 15.49 3.69
CA HIS A 43 -19.42 16.35 4.66
C HIS A 43 -19.82 17.82 4.52
N SER A 44 -21.13 18.05 4.57
CA SER A 44 -21.68 19.25 5.23
C SER A 44 -21.74 19.06 6.76
N VAL A 45 -21.39 17.88 7.30
CA VAL A 45 -21.41 17.59 8.74
C VAL A 45 -20.22 16.67 9.12
N THR A 46 -19.46 17.10 10.14
CA THR A 46 -18.44 16.40 10.97
C THR A 46 -17.13 15.92 10.33
N ALA A 47 -16.02 16.58 10.67
CA ALA A 47 -14.65 16.17 10.35
C ALA A 47 -14.06 15.23 11.43
N GLY A 48 -13.36 14.17 11.01
CA GLY A 48 -12.41 13.44 11.87
C GLY A 48 -12.24 11.96 11.53
N SER A 49 -11.21 11.60 10.74
CA SER A 49 -10.46 10.32 10.82
C SER A 49 -9.43 10.25 9.67
N ASP A 50 -8.15 10.50 9.98
CA ASP A 50 -7.05 10.45 8.99
C ASP A 50 -6.25 9.14 9.02
N VAL A 51 -6.32 8.38 10.11
CA VAL A 51 -5.45 7.20 10.34
C VAL A 51 -5.92 5.95 9.56
N HIS A 52 -7.17 5.90 9.12
CA HIS A 52 -7.69 4.80 8.29
C HIS A 52 -7.39 4.94 6.78
N ARG A 53 -6.83 6.08 6.36
CA ARG A 53 -6.72 6.47 4.94
C ARG A 53 -5.50 5.88 4.23
N GLU A 54 -4.48 5.43 4.96
CA GLU A 54 -3.27 4.86 4.36
C GLU A 54 -3.41 3.38 4.02
N ALA A 55 -4.16 2.61 4.83
CA ALA A 55 -4.42 1.19 4.58
C ALA A 55 -5.23 0.94 3.31
N GLY A 56 -6.11 1.87 2.92
CA GLY A 56 -6.92 1.78 1.70
C GLY A 56 -6.11 1.84 0.41
N ARG A 57 -4.87 2.34 0.46
CA ARG A 57 -4.01 2.57 -0.72
C ARG A 57 -3.27 1.33 -1.21
N ILE A 58 -3.21 0.30 -0.36
CA ILE A 58 -2.67 -1.02 -0.70
C ILE A 58 -3.83 -1.95 -0.99
N ARG A 59 -3.85 -2.56 -2.19
CA ARG A 59 -4.83 -3.61 -2.49
C ARG A 59 -4.26 -4.95 -2.05
N CYS A 60 -5.03 -5.69 -1.26
CA CYS A 60 -4.62 -6.98 -0.73
C CYS A 60 -5.73 -8.02 -0.99
N GLU A 61 -5.38 -9.06 -1.74
CA GLU A 61 -6.29 -10.11 -2.16
C GLU A 61 -5.71 -11.47 -1.78
N HIS A 62 -6.54 -12.36 -1.22
CA HIS A 62 -6.15 -13.73 -0.95
C HIS A 62 -6.38 -14.56 -2.21
N MET A 63 -5.35 -15.25 -2.70
CA MET A 63 -5.42 -15.98 -3.96
C MET A 63 -6.18 -17.30 -3.82
N PRO A 64 -6.89 -17.77 -4.87
CA PRO A 64 -7.61 -19.04 -4.84
C PRO A 64 -6.73 -20.27 -4.56
N ARG A 65 -5.45 -20.22 -4.98
CA ARG A 65 -4.45 -21.28 -4.75
C ARG A 65 -3.73 -21.18 -3.39
N GLY A 66 -4.21 -20.29 -2.52
CA GLY A 66 -3.56 -19.94 -1.27
C GLY A 66 -2.54 -18.81 -1.43
N GLY A 67 -2.27 -18.11 -0.33
CA GLY A 67 -1.34 -16.98 -0.29
C GLY A 67 -1.98 -15.63 -0.59
N TRP A 68 -1.15 -14.60 -0.61
CA TRP A 68 -1.58 -13.21 -0.70
C TRP A 68 -0.97 -12.50 -1.90
N GLN A 69 -1.81 -11.74 -2.61
CA GLN A 69 -1.39 -10.77 -3.60
C GLN A 69 -1.51 -9.37 -2.99
N VAL A 70 -0.40 -8.64 -2.97
CA VAL A 70 -0.30 -7.28 -2.44
C VAL A 70 0.08 -6.35 -3.59
N GLU A 71 -0.81 -5.43 -3.94
CA GLU A 71 -0.56 -4.41 -4.96
C GLU A 71 -0.27 -3.06 -4.30
N VAL A 72 0.90 -2.53 -4.61
CA VAL A 72 1.39 -1.24 -4.14
C VAL A 72 1.39 -0.28 -5.33
N ARG A 73 0.65 0.83 -5.23
CA ARG A 73 0.67 1.90 -6.23
C ARG A 73 1.38 3.10 -5.64
N CYS A 74 2.52 3.50 -6.20
CA CYS A 74 3.35 4.52 -5.60
C CYS A 74 3.76 5.63 -6.59
N ILE A 75 4.06 6.79 -6.02
CA ILE A 75 4.63 7.95 -6.68
C ILE A 75 6.09 8.02 -6.25
N LEU A 76 6.99 8.08 -7.22
CA LEU A 76 8.43 8.12 -6.95
C LEU A 76 9.03 9.49 -7.24
N GLN A 77 10.17 9.76 -6.63
CA GLN A 77 11.03 10.90 -6.99
C GLN A 77 11.75 10.61 -8.32
N ALA A 78 11.69 11.55 -9.26
CA ALA A 78 12.06 11.37 -10.67
C ALA A 78 13.58 11.50 -10.95
N ASP A 79 14.38 11.31 -9.92
CA ASP A 79 15.78 11.72 -9.91
C ASP A 79 16.68 10.47 -9.98
N ASN A 80 16.09 9.29 -9.74
CA ASN A 80 16.81 8.04 -9.48
C ASN A 80 16.23 6.87 -10.28
N ARG A 81 17.02 5.80 -10.38
CA ARG A 81 16.72 4.49 -10.97
C ARG A 81 15.35 3.96 -10.51
N ILE A 82 14.27 4.40 -11.17
CA ILE A 82 12.86 4.08 -10.86
C ILE A 82 12.67 2.58 -10.65
N VAL A 83 13.29 1.77 -11.50
CA VAL A 83 13.23 0.31 -11.44
C VAL A 83 13.91 -0.24 -10.18
N ASP A 84 15.03 0.34 -9.75
CA ASP A 84 15.75 -0.10 -8.56
C ASP A 84 14.97 0.28 -7.29
N ILE A 85 14.37 1.47 -7.24
CA ILE A 85 13.48 1.88 -6.14
C ILE A 85 12.24 0.98 -6.09
N ALA A 86 11.59 0.73 -7.23
CA ALA A 86 10.43 -0.17 -7.28
C ALA A 86 10.79 -1.60 -6.88
N ARG A 87 12.01 -2.07 -7.24
CA ARG A 87 12.53 -3.36 -6.81
C ARG A 87 12.72 -3.37 -5.30
N GLN A 88 13.39 -2.37 -4.72
CA GLN A 88 13.59 -2.28 -3.28
C GLN A 88 12.26 -2.25 -2.53
N ALA A 89 11.31 -1.42 -2.97
CA ALA A 89 9.98 -1.36 -2.36
C ALA A 89 9.27 -2.72 -2.39
N ARG A 90 9.39 -3.48 -3.48
CA ARG A 90 8.83 -4.83 -3.56
C ARG A 90 9.47 -5.79 -2.56
N GLU A 91 10.80 -5.74 -2.41
CA GLU A 91 11.53 -6.59 -1.47
C GLU A 91 11.18 -6.26 -0.01
N GLU A 92 11.21 -4.98 0.37
CA GLU A 92 10.88 -4.51 1.72
C GLU A 92 9.44 -4.85 2.11
N VAL A 93 8.48 -4.59 1.22
CA VAL A 93 7.08 -4.93 1.45
C VAL A 93 6.91 -6.44 1.62
N ARG A 94 7.55 -7.26 0.77
CA ARG A 94 7.48 -8.71 0.91
C ARG A 94 8.06 -9.17 2.24
N ALA A 95 9.23 -8.67 2.63
CA ALA A 95 9.87 -9.04 3.89
C ALA A 95 8.99 -8.69 5.09
N ALA A 96 8.49 -7.45 5.14
CA ALA A 96 7.64 -6.97 6.22
C ALA A 96 6.31 -7.75 6.32
N VAL A 97 5.64 -8.00 5.20
CA VAL A 97 4.39 -8.77 5.19
C VAL A 97 4.63 -10.23 5.57
N THR A 98 5.74 -10.83 5.14
CA THR A 98 6.11 -12.20 5.54
C THR A 98 6.32 -12.29 7.05
N ALA A 99 7.06 -11.33 7.62
CA ALA A 99 7.29 -11.27 9.06
C ALA A 99 5.98 -11.09 9.84
N SER A 100 5.12 -10.18 9.39
CA SER A 100 3.80 -9.93 9.99
C SER A 100 2.92 -11.18 9.95
N LEU A 101 2.82 -11.86 8.80
CA LEU A 101 2.01 -13.08 8.68
C LEU A 101 2.56 -14.25 9.51
N SER A 102 3.89 -14.37 9.60
CA SER A 102 4.55 -15.38 10.43
C SER A 102 4.20 -15.21 11.91
N GLN A 103 4.14 -13.96 12.40
CA GLN A 103 3.73 -13.65 13.78
C GLN A 103 2.26 -14.02 14.06
N HIS A 104 1.41 -14.01 13.04
CA HIS A 104 -0.02 -14.35 13.15
C HIS A 104 -0.32 -15.82 12.76
N GLY A 105 0.70 -16.65 12.56
CA GLY A 105 0.54 -18.08 12.25
C GLY A 105 0.01 -18.38 10.84
N ALA A 106 -0.03 -17.38 9.96
CA ALA A 106 -0.49 -17.54 8.59
C ALA A 106 0.72 -17.76 7.67
N VAL A 107 0.93 -18.99 7.20
CA VAL A 107 2.04 -19.32 6.30
C VAL A 107 1.48 -19.53 4.89
N GLY A 108 1.84 -18.64 3.97
CA GLY A 108 1.44 -18.74 2.57
C GLY A 108 2.31 -17.87 1.67
N PRO A 109 2.40 -18.19 0.36
CA PRO A 109 3.22 -17.42 -0.57
C PRO A 109 2.69 -15.99 -0.70
N ILE A 110 3.60 -15.02 -0.78
CA ILE A 110 3.27 -13.59 -0.92
C ILE A 110 3.79 -13.11 -2.27
N THR A 111 2.88 -12.65 -3.11
CA THR A 111 3.18 -11.99 -4.39
C THR A 111 3.00 -10.49 -4.22
N VAL A 112 4.05 -9.71 -4.47
CA VAL A 112 4.00 -8.24 -4.39
C VAL A 112 4.14 -7.65 -5.78
N LEU A 113 3.13 -6.87 -6.19
CA LEU A 113 3.14 -6.09 -7.41
C LEU A 113 3.33 -4.61 -7.05
N VAL A 114 4.38 -3.98 -7.60
CA VAL A 114 4.62 -2.55 -7.44
C VAL A 114 4.34 -1.85 -8.77
N THR A 115 3.41 -0.91 -8.75
CA THR A 115 3.06 -0.06 -9.89
C THR A 115 3.48 1.37 -9.60
N VAL A 116 4.44 1.89 -10.37
CA VAL A 116 4.79 3.30 -10.33
C VAL A 116 3.80 4.06 -11.19
N THR A 117 3.03 4.96 -10.59
CA THR A 117 1.95 5.66 -11.28
C THR A 117 2.31 7.08 -11.70
N ARG A 118 3.26 7.69 -10.98
CA ARG A 118 3.77 9.02 -11.29
C ARG A 118 5.20 9.14 -10.79
N THR A 119 5.98 9.97 -11.47
CA THR A 119 7.30 10.41 -11.01
C THR A 119 7.30 11.93 -10.89
N ILE A 120 7.85 12.45 -9.78
CA ILE A 120 7.93 13.90 -9.52
C ILE A 120 9.40 14.28 -9.43
N ARG A 121 9.85 15.22 -10.26
CA ARG A 121 11.21 15.78 -10.14
C ARG A 121 11.27 16.63 -8.88
N GLY A 122 12.27 16.43 -8.03
CA GLY A 122 12.56 17.37 -6.97
C GLY A 122 12.87 18.74 -7.58
N THR A 123 12.08 19.76 -7.28
CA THR A 123 12.49 21.15 -7.52
C THR A 123 13.52 21.49 -6.44
N THR A 124 14.80 21.35 -6.78
CA THR A 124 15.92 21.94 -6.02
C THR A 124 15.84 23.45 -6.02
#